data_AF-A0A812M5P6-F1
#
_entry.id   AF-A0A812M5P6-F1
#
_cell.length_a   1.000
_cell.length_b   1.000
_cell.length_c   1.000
_cell.angle_alpha   90.00
_cell.angle_beta   90.00
_cell.angle_gamma   90.00
#
_symmetry.space_group_name_H-M   'P 1'
#
loop_
_entity.id
_entity.type
_entity.pdbx_description
1 polymer ?
#
loop_
_entity_poly.entity_id
_entity_poly.type
_entity_poly.pdbx_seq_one_letter_code
_entity_poly.pdbx_strand_id
1 'polypeptide(L)'
;MSFTWQLADRFAAFALGCLGAPPASSLETVSRAISCKAHQLLAKLEASSASWGTCQRLDLVELRELLCHLEALAKQRAAKQAGYPQSEPGREGVCSAEFKRALGEACGVDADRLPLLLPRDAAGKVDLMGIFRMGSQISAPVLGDEAHCREYVDNASDLPASCADWHAACGLENEVKESSWAEDLGRINKLRAANAFGSEGREVSGDLLVALSRRCGSRRPALGKTALRALMELSRSSQDERAWVARGAEILTCCSAAVLVTKVTARLCDETLHAILRRLVDFSTALALQAVTAAARSQVEAGHPTAVVALLRAAAQVSFGPLEAARCAESAAAAAAVASLLKDILNNRRFAMAFSEARALQRQLSRVVQPESGPEKTT
;
A
#
# COMPACT_ATOMS: atom_id res chain seq x y z
N MET A 1 -9.03 16.59 -30.98
CA MET A 1 -9.78 16.40 -29.71
C MET A 1 -11.16 17.00 -29.88
N SER A 2 -12.22 16.35 -29.41
CA SER A 2 -13.58 16.91 -29.51
C SER A 2 -13.73 18.12 -28.57
N PHE A 3 -14.57 19.07 -28.96
CA PHE A 3 -14.90 20.27 -28.18
C PHE A 3 -15.33 19.94 -26.74
N THR A 4 -16.07 18.85 -26.55
CA THR A 4 -16.55 18.36 -25.25
C THR A 4 -15.43 17.97 -24.28
N TRP A 5 -14.35 17.33 -24.76
CA TRP A 5 -13.23 16.95 -23.90
C TRP A 5 -12.31 18.13 -23.57
N GLN A 6 -12.18 19.11 -24.49
CA GLN A 6 -11.47 20.35 -24.18
C GLN A 6 -12.19 21.17 -23.11
N LEU A 7 -13.53 21.18 -23.14
CA LEU A 7 -14.35 21.80 -22.10
C LEU A 7 -14.19 21.07 -20.75
N ALA A 8 -14.17 19.74 -20.76
CA ALA A 8 -13.95 18.92 -19.57
C ALA A 8 -12.59 19.21 -18.91
N ASP A 9 -11.51 19.31 -19.70
CA ASP A 9 -10.17 19.62 -19.19
C ASP A 9 -10.13 21.01 -18.53
N ARG A 10 -10.80 22.02 -19.13
CA ARG A 10 -10.89 23.37 -18.56
C ARG A 10 -11.71 23.41 -17.27
N PHE A 11 -12.84 22.70 -17.25
CA PHE A 11 -13.66 22.57 -16.05
C PHE A 11 -12.89 21.86 -14.92
N ALA A 12 -12.20 20.76 -15.22
CA ALA A 12 -11.37 20.05 -14.25
C ALA A 12 -10.26 20.95 -13.68
N ALA A 13 -9.57 21.71 -14.55
CA ALA A 13 -8.55 22.66 -14.14
C ALA A 13 -9.11 23.75 -13.20
N PHE A 14 -10.27 24.31 -13.52
CA PHE A 14 -10.95 25.29 -12.68
C PHE A 14 -11.31 24.72 -11.30
N ALA A 15 -11.97 23.55 -11.27
CA ALA A 15 -12.38 22.88 -10.03
C ALA A 15 -11.18 22.56 -9.11
N LEU A 16 -10.05 22.16 -9.69
CA LEU A 16 -8.82 21.91 -8.94
C LEU A 16 -8.16 23.20 -8.46
N GLY A 17 -8.29 24.29 -9.21
CA GLY A 17 -7.91 25.63 -8.78
C GLY A 17 -8.62 26.04 -7.49
N CYS A 18 -9.94 25.80 -7.40
CA CYS A 18 -10.73 26.01 -6.19
C CYS A 18 -10.18 25.21 -5.00
N LEU A 19 -9.63 24.01 -5.25
CA LEU A 19 -9.04 23.12 -4.24
C LEU A 19 -7.59 23.43 -3.86
N GLY A 20 -6.98 24.49 -4.38
CA GLY A 20 -5.59 24.77 -4.03
C GLY A 20 -4.55 24.28 -5.02
N ALA A 21 -4.93 23.69 -6.16
CA ALA A 21 -3.93 23.16 -7.08
C ALA A 21 -3.08 24.32 -7.65
N PRO A 22 -1.75 24.18 -7.70
CA PRO A 22 -0.93 25.17 -8.39
C PRO A 22 -1.30 25.20 -9.88
N PRO A 23 -1.28 26.37 -10.54
CA PRO A 23 -1.39 26.43 -11.99
C PRO A 23 -0.22 25.65 -12.56
N ALA A 24 -0.53 24.59 -13.30
CA ALA A 24 0.48 23.62 -13.65
C ALA A 24 1.18 24.00 -14.95
N SER A 25 2.51 23.92 -14.94
CA SER A 25 3.36 24.20 -16.11
C SER A 25 3.54 22.97 -17.03
N SER A 26 3.13 21.76 -16.62
CA SER A 26 3.20 20.54 -17.44
C SER A 26 2.06 19.54 -17.18
N LEU A 27 1.57 18.90 -18.25
CA LEU A 27 0.47 17.92 -18.26
C LEU A 27 0.68 16.69 -17.35
N GLU A 28 1.92 16.30 -17.07
CA GLU A 28 2.23 15.18 -16.16
C GLU A 28 2.12 15.56 -14.69
N THR A 29 2.53 16.78 -14.33
CA THR A 29 2.35 17.33 -12.97
C THR A 29 0.87 17.59 -12.69
N VAL A 30 0.14 18.00 -13.74
CA VAL A 30 -1.32 18.11 -13.77
C VAL A 30 -1.95 16.77 -13.41
N SER A 31 -1.64 15.67 -14.10
CA SER A 31 -2.29 14.36 -13.89
C SER A 31 -2.18 13.83 -12.45
N ARG A 32 -1.00 13.91 -11.81
CA ARG A 32 -0.81 13.44 -10.43
C ARG A 32 -1.44 14.36 -9.38
N ALA A 33 -1.35 15.68 -9.58
CA ALA A 33 -1.98 16.65 -8.69
C ALA A 33 -3.51 16.63 -8.84
N ILE A 34 -4.02 16.43 -10.06
CA ILE A 34 -5.43 16.16 -10.35
C ILE A 34 -5.86 14.93 -9.56
N SER A 35 -5.21 13.79 -9.72
CA SER A 35 -5.67 12.54 -9.12
C SER A 35 -5.79 12.64 -7.59
N CYS A 36 -4.76 13.11 -6.88
CA CYS A 36 -4.81 13.24 -5.42
C CYS A 36 -5.86 14.26 -4.94
N LYS A 37 -6.00 15.41 -5.62
CA LYS A 37 -6.97 16.43 -5.23
C LYS A 37 -8.40 16.13 -5.68
N ALA A 38 -8.57 15.40 -6.76
CA ALA A 38 -9.87 14.94 -7.24
C ALA A 38 -10.39 13.80 -6.35
N HIS A 39 -9.53 12.92 -5.84
CA HIS A 39 -9.92 11.98 -4.76
C HIS A 39 -10.30 12.73 -3.48
N GLN A 40 -9.60 13.80 -3.12
CA GLN A 40 -10.00 14.65 -1.98
C GLN A 40 -11.32 15.39 -2.23
N LEU A 41 -11.58 15.82 -3.47
CA LEU A 41 -12.87 16.39 -3.87
C LEU A 41 -13.98 15.37 -3.64
N LEU A 42 -13.85 14.18 -4.24
CA LEU A 42 -14.85 13.12 -4.13
C LEU A 42 -15.08 12.70 -2.68
N ALA A 43 -14.02 12.49 -1.90
CA ALA A 43 -14.14 12.14 -0.49
C ALA A 43 -14.80 13.25 0.35
N LYS A 44 -14.57 14.53 0.02
CA LYS A 44 -15.24 15.65 0.69
C LYS A 44 -16.70 15.74 0.31
N LEU A 45 -17.05 15.49 -0.95
CA LEU A 45 -18.42 15.47 -1.43
C LEU A 45 -19.21 14.31 -0.79
N GLU A 46 -18.62 13.11 -0.75
CA GLU A 46 -19.19 11.94 -0.05
C GLU A 46 -19.40 12.20 1.45
N ALA A 47 -18.49 12.96 2.09
CA ALA A 47 -18.60 13.28 3.52
C ALA A 47 -19.59 14.41 3.83
N SER A 48 -19.93 15.28 2.86
CA SER A 48 -20.76 16.46 3.08
C SER A 48 -22.23 16.29 2.69
N SER A 49 -22.60 15.17 2.06
CA SER A 49 -24.00 14.88 1.76
C SER A 49 -24.37 13.41 2.02
N ALA A 50 -25.32 13.21 2.93
CA ALA A 50 -25.86 11.88 3.26
C ALA A 50 -26.68 11.23 2.12
N SER A 51 -27.03 11.99 1.07
CA SER A 51 -27.84 11.51 -0.06
C SER A 51 -27.01 11.12 -1.29
N TRP A 52 -25.69 11.38 -1.30
CA TRP A 52 -24.85 11.15 -2.47
C TRP A 52 -24.25 9.75 -2.40
N GLY A 53 -24.99 8.75 -2.89
CA GLY A 53 -24.38 7.45 -3.22
C GLY A 53 -23.23 7.63 -4.22
N THR A 54 -22.26 6.71 -4.22
CA THR A 54 -21.04 6.66 -5.08
C THR A 54 -20.93 7.82 -6.09
N CYS A 55 -20.17 8.86 -5.72
CA CYS A 55 -20.08 10.19 -6.35
C CYS A 55 -19.43 10.20 -7.76
N GLN A 56 -19.66 9.16 -8.55
CA GLN A 56 -19.04 8.95 -9.86
C GLN A 56 -19.83 9.61 -10.99
N ARG A 57 -21.13 9.86 -10.79
CA ARG A 57 -22.08 10.30 -11.82
C ARG A 57 -23.06 11.29 -11.24
N LEU A 58 -23.10 12.51 -11.78
CA LEU A 58 -23.98 13.56 -11.27
C LEU A 58 -25.15 13.83 -12.19
N ASP A 59 -26.34 13.94 -11.64
CA ASP A 59 -27.47 14.60 -12.28
C ASP A 59 -27.33 16.15 -12.21
N LEU A 60 -28.32 16.86 -12.75
CA LEU A 60 -28.28 18.33 -12.82
C LEU A 60 -28.44 19.02 -11.46
N VAL A 61 -29.05 18.36 -10.48
CA VAL A 61 -29.22 18.90 -9.13
C VAL A 61 -27.91 18.71 -8.38
N GLU A 62 -27.35 17.50 -8.42
CA GLU A 62 -26.07 17.14 -7.80
C GLU A 62 -24.91 17.99 -8.37
N LEU A 63 -24.92 18.28 -9.68
CA LEU A 63 -23.92 19.16 -10.29
C LEU A 63 -24.03 20.61 -9.78
N ARG A 64 -25.24 21.13 -9.51
CA ARG A 64 -25.37 22.49 -8.93
C ARG A 64 -24.84 22.54 -7.51
N GLU A 65 -25.12 21.50 -6.73
CA GLU A 65 -24.59 21.38 -5.37
C GLU A 65 -23.06 21.29 -5.37
N LEU A 66 -22.47 20.53 -6.32
CA LEU A 66 -21.02 20.50 -6.53
C LEU A 66 -20.45 21.90 -6.79
N LEU A 67 -21.07 22.68 -7.69
CA LEU A 67 -20.61 24.03 -8.01
C LEU A 67 -20.68 24.95 -6.79
N CYS A 68 -21.72 24.85 -5.97
CA CYS A 68 -21.83 25.59 -4.70
C CYS A 68 -20.71 25.20 -3.72
N HIS A 69 -20.37 23.90 -3.64
CA HIS A 69 -19.29 23.41 -2.80
C HIS A 69 -17.91 23.92 -3.28
N LEU A 70 -17.66 23.91 -4.59
CA LEU A 70 -16.43 24.46 -5.18
C LEU A 70 -16.28 25.96 -4.87
N GLU A 71 -17.37 26.72 -4.94
CA GLU A 71 -17.38 28.13 -4.58
C GLU A 71 -17.05 28.34 -3.09
N ALA A 72 -17.66 27.55 -2.19
CA ALA A 72 -17.39 27.62 -0.76
C ALA A 72 -15.90 27.35 -0.46
N LEU A 73 -15.32 26.34 -1.10
CA LEU A 73 -13.90 26.02 -0.98
C LEU A 73 -12.99 27.15 -1.51
N ALA A 74 -13.37 27.76 -2.65
CA ALA A 74 -12.63 28.90 -3.21
C ALA A 74 -12.66 30.10 -2.26
N LYS A 75 -13.82 30.42 -1.68
CA LYS A 75 -13.99 31.50 -0.68
C LYS A 75 -13.19 31.24 0.60
N GLN A 76 -13.26 30.01 1.14
CA GLN A 76 -12.47 29.61 2.32
C GLN A 76 -10.96 29.78 2.07
N ARG A 77 -10.49 29.43 0.87
CA ARG A 77 -9.09 29.61 0.49
C ARG A 77 -8.71 31.08 0.39
N ALA A 78 -9.52 31.89 -0.29
CA ALA A 78 -9.28 33.32 -0.42
C ALA A 78 -9.20 34.01 0.96
N ALA A 79 -10.14 33.69 1.86
CA ALA A 79 -10.13 34.17 3.23
C ALA A 79 -8.84 33.76 3.98
N LYS A 80 -8.42 32.50 3.85
CA LYS A 80 -7.17 32.00 4.44
C LYS A 80 -5.94 32.72 3.91
N GLN A 81 -5.88 33.01 2.61
CA GLN A 81 -4.75 33.73 2.00
C GLN A 81 -4.71 35.20 2.41
N ALA A 82 -5.88 35.81 2.62
CA ALA A 82 -6.00 37.18 3.09
C ALA A 82 -5.90 37.33 4.63
N GLY A 83 -5.73 36.23 5.37
CA GLY A 83 -5.58 36.25 6.83
C GLY A 83 -6.87 36.50 7.61
N TYR A 84 -8.04 36.37 6.98
CA TYR A 84 -9.33 36.53 7.66
C TYR A 84 -9.74 35.23 8.39
N PRO A 85 -10.39 35.33 9.57
CA PRO A 85 -11.00 34.18 10.23
C PRO A 85 -12.07 33.55 9.33
N GLN A 86 -12.22 32.22 9.38
CA GLN A 86 -13.15 31.48 8.53
C GLN A 86 -14.57 32.03 8.69
N SER A 87 -15.16 32.52 7.60
CA SER A 87 -16.57 32.87 7.54
C SER A 87 -17.44 31.61 7.57
N GLU A 88 -18.61 31.72 8.20
CA GLU A 88 -19.60 30.63 8.28
C GLU A 88 -19.95 30.08 6.88
N PRO A 89 -20.25 28.77 6.77
CA PRO A 89 -20.71 28.18 5.53
C PRO A 89 -21.97 28.92 5.03
N GLY A 90 -21.84 29.58 3.87
CA GLY A 90 -22.95 30.30 3.26
C GLY A 90 -24.13 29.37 2.97
N ARG A 91 -25.36 29.87 3.21
CA ARG A 91 -26.61 29.15 2.95
C ARG A 91 -26.78 28.72 1.49
N GLU A 92 -27.50 27.62 1.35
CA GLU A 92 -27.64 26.73 0.18
C GLU A 92 -28.28 27.36 -1.07
N GLY A 93 -27.84 26.85 -2.23
CA GLY A 93 -28.72 26.60 -3.38
C GLY A 93 -28.29 27.21 -4.72
N VAL A 94 -27.53 28.31 -4.73
CA VAL A 94 -27.18 29.02 -5.97
C VAL A 94 -25.76 29.61 -5.89
N CYS A 95 -24.95 29.33 -6.92
CA CYS A 95 -23.63 29.94 -7.06
C CYS A 95 -23.72 31.46 -7.25
N SER A 96 -22.80 32.21 -6.64
CA SER A 96 -22.72 33.67 -6.85
C SER A 96 -22.46 34.04 -8.31
N ALA A 97 -22.89 35.25 -8.69
CA ALA A 97 -22.67 35.76 -10.04
C ALA A 97 -21.17 35.88 -10.37
N GLU A 98 -20.36 36.24 -9.38
CA GLU A 98 -18.90 36.35 -9.51
C GLU A 98 -18.27 34.98 -9.78
N PHE A 99 -18.71 33.94 -9.07
CA PHE A 99 -18.23 32.58 -9.29
C PHE A 99 -18.65 32.04 -10.66
N LYS A 100 -19.93 32.24 -11.04
CA LYS A 100 -20.42 31.84 -12.37
C LYS A 100 -19.65 32.53 -13.50
N ARG A 101 -19.38 33.83 -13.36
CA ARG A 101 -18.57 34.57 -14.34
C ARG A 101 -17.16 33.99 -14.46
N ALA A 102 -16.48 33.76 -13.33
CA ALA A 102 -15.13 33.18 -13.34
C ALA A 102 -15.10 31.76 -13.91
N LEU A 103 -16.11 30.94 -13.59
CA LEU A 103 -16.27 29.60 -14.16
C LEU A 103 -16.49 29.67 -15.68
N GLY A 104 -17.34 30.60 -16.14
CA GLY A 104 -17.62 30.77 -17.56
C GLY A 104 -16.42 31.28 -18.36
N GLU A 105 -15.66 32.23 -17.80
CA GLU A 105 -14.39 32.72 -18.37
C GLU A 105 -13.36 31.57 -18.48
N ALA A 106 -13.22 30.77 -17.41
CA ALA A 106 -12.27 29.65 -17.40
C ALA A 106 -12.63 28.54 -18.39
N CYS A 107 -13.93 28.26 -18.56
CA CYS A 107 -14.42 27.20 -19.44
C CYS A 107 -14.57 27.67 -20.89
N GLY A 108 -14.69 28.98 -21.13
CA GLY A 108 -14.98 29.56 -22.44
C GLY A 108 -16.43 29.36 -22.90
N VAL A 109 -17.34 29.11 -21.97
CA VAL A 109 -18.79 28.91 -22.20
C VAL A 109 -19.56 29.54 -21.06
N ASP A 110 -20.83 29.88 -21.29
CA ASP A 110 -21.71 30.33 -20.21
C ASP A 110 -21.86 29.25 -19.12
N ALA A 111 -21.68 29.64 -17.85
CA ALA A 111 -21.75 28.74 -16.70
C ALA A 111 -23.11 28.05 -16.58
N ASP A 112 -24.20 28.71 -16.96
CA ASP A 112 -25.54 28.12 -16.92
C ASP A 112 -25.74 27.06 -18.02
N ARG A 113 -24.92 27.10 -19.08
CA ARG A 113 -24.90 26.09 -20.16
C ARG A 113 -23.94 24.94 -19.88
N LEU A 114 -23.01 25.12 -18.94
CA LEU A 114 -21.99 24.14 -18.59
C LEU A 114 -22.57 22.74 -18.27
N PRO A 115 -23.66 22.60 -17.48
CA PRO A 115 -24.27 21.29 -17.20
C PRO A 115 -24.71 20.51 -18.44
N LEU A 116 -25.06 21.21 -19.52
CA LEU A 116 -25.52 20.60 -20.77
C LEU A 116 -24.38 20.19 -21.69
N LEU A 117 -23.19 20.77 -21.50
CA LEU A 117 -22.05 20.63 -22.41
C LEU A 117 -20.95 19.71 -21.86
N LEU A 118 -20.96 19.42 -20.55
CA LEU A 118 -20.02 18.48 -19.95
C LEU A 118 -20.23 17.05 -20.48
N PRO A 119 -19.16 16.23 -20.58
CA PRO A 119 -19.26 14.82 -20.95
C PRO A 119 -20.27 14.07 -20.08
N ARG A 120 -21.08 13.22 -20.73
CA ARG A 120 -22.09 12.40 -20.08
C ARG A 120 -21.80 10.92 -20.29
N ASP A 121 -22.16 10.11 -19.31
CA ASP A 121 -22.09 8.65 -19.39
C ASP A 121 -23.23 8.06 -20.23
N ALA A 122 -23.26 6.73 -20.36
CA ALA A 122 -24.31 6.01 -21.06
C ALA A 122 -25.72 6.19 -20.45
N ALA A 123 -25.81 6.63 -19.19
CA ALA A 123 -27.05 6.95 -18.50
C ALA A 123 -27.45 8.43 -18.64
N GLY A 124 -26.67 9.23 -19.38
CA GLY A 124 -26.90 10.65 -19.57
C GLY A 124 -26.54 11.51 -18.34
N LYS A 125 -25.84 10.97 -17.34
CA LYS A 125 -25.33 11.71 -16.17
C LYS A 125 -23.96 12.30 -16.46
N VAL A 126 -23.58 13.39 -15.79
CA VAL A 126 -22.25 14.00 -15.95
C VAL A 126 -21.19 13.08 -15.38
N ASP A 127 -20.23 12.71 -16.22
CA ASP A 127 -19.17 11.73 -15.91
C ASP A 127 -17.98 12.44 -15.25
N LEU A 128 -18.03 12.61 -13.93
CA LEU A 128 -16.93 13.20 -13.17
C LEU A 128 -15.66 12.36 -13.25
N MET A 129 -15.81 11.03 -13.33
CA MET A 129 -14.67 10.12 -13.42
C MET A 129 -13.94 10.28 -14.76
N GLY A 130 -14.66 10.47 -15.85
CA GLY A 130 -14.09 10.84 -17.15
C GLY A 130 -13.47 12.24 -17.15
N ILE A 131 -14.18 13.24 -16.62
CA ILE A 131 -13.73 14.65 -16.55
C ILE A 131 -12.42 14.79 -15.79
N PHE A 132 -12.30 14.14 -14.63
CA PHE A 132 -11.08 14.18 -13.81
C PHE A 132 -10.07 13.08 -14.16
N ARG A 133 -10.35 12.28 -15.19
CA ARG A 133 -9.51 11.16 -15.62
C ARG A 133 -9.22 10.14 -14.51
N MET A 134 -10.22 9.93 -13.65
CA MET A 134 -10.19 8.98 -12.54
C MET A 134 -10.91 7.67 -12.85
N GLY A 135 -11.72 7.62 -13.92
CA GLY A 135 -12.37 6.39 -14.36
C GLY A 135 -11.38 5.41 -14.98
N SER A 136 -11.50 4.13 -14.63
CA SER A 136 -10.78 3.02 -15.29
C SER A 136 -11.19 2.81 -16.75
N GLN A 137 -12.01 3.69 -17.32
CA GLN A 137 -12.58 3.62 -18.67
C GLN A 137 -12.33 4.89 -19.50
N ILE A 138 -11.29 5.67 -19.20
CA ILE A 138 -10.62 6.32 -20.33
C ILE A 138 -9.86 5.19 -20.99
N SER A 139 -10.32 4.80 -22.18
CA SER A 139 -9.44 4.25 -23.21
C SER A 139 -8.28 5.22 -23.33
N ALA A 140 -7.28 5.03 -22.48
CA ALA A 140 -5.98 5.60 -22.70
C ALA A 140 -5.65 5.25 -24.16
N PRO A 141 -5.03 6.14 -24.94
CA PRO A 141 -4.23 5.62 -26.03
C PRO A 141 -3.38 4.55 -25.38
N VAL A 142 -3.52 3.29 -25.81
CA VAL A 142 -2.88 2.11 -25.24
C VAL A 142 -1.43 2.47 -24.95
N LEU A 143 -1.17 2.96 -23.74
CA LEU A 143 0.15 3.10 -23.17
C LEU A 143 0.39 1.64 -22.85
N GLY A 144 0.98 0.95 -23.83
CA GLY A 144 0.94 -0.50 -23.95
C GLY A 144 1.15 -1.18 -22.61
N ASP A 145 0.55 -2.35 -22.43
CA ASP A 145 0.50 -3.18 -21.21
C ASP A 145 1.67 -2.99 -20.22
N GLU A 146 2.89 -2.81 -20.73
CA GLU A 146 4.09 -2.34 -20.03
C GLU A 146 3.93 -1.15 -19.06
N ALA A 147 3.17 -0.10 -19.40
CA ALA A 147 3.00 1.08 -18.56
C ALA A 147 2.17 0.77 -17.33
N HIS A 148 1.14 -0.08 -17.48
CA HIS A 148 0.28 -0.51 -16.38
C HIS A 148 1.02 -1.43 -15.42
N CYS A 149 1.99 -2.23 -15.91
CA CYS A 149 2.86 -2.99 -15.03
C CYS A 149 3.71 -2.07 -14.11
N ARG A 150 3.86 -0.76 -14.40
CA ARG A 150 4.65 0.20 -13.59
C ARG A 150 3.82 1.01 -12.57
N GLU A 151 2.56 0.65 -12.35
CA GLU A 151 1.71 1.28 -11.35
C GLU A 151 1.56 0.42 -10.08
N TYR A 152 1.26 1.05 -8.95
CA TYR A 152 0.93 0.30 -7.74
C TYR A 152 -0.43 -0.37 -7.92
N VAL A 153 -0.49 -1.69 -7.70
CA VAL A 153 -1.72 -2.48 -7.76
C VAL A 153 -1.87 -3.26 -6.47
N ASP A 154 -3.04 -3.21 -5.83
CA ASP A 154 -3.25 -3.85 -4.54
C ASP A 154 -3.24 -5.37 -4.63
N ASN A 155 -4.00 -5.97 -5.57
CA ASN A 155 -4.07 -7.42 -5.75
C ASN A 155 -3.42 -7.86 -7.05
N ALA A 156 -2.71 -9.00 -7.03
CA ALA A 156 -2.09 -9.54 -8.23
C ALA A 156 -3.10 -9.92 -9.33
N SER A 157 -4.33 -10.27 -8.96
CA SER A 157 -5.43 -10.56 -9.89
C SER A 157 -5.90 -9.36 -10.71
N ASP A 158 -5.60 -8.14 -10.23
CA ASP A 158 -5.99 -6.90 -10.90
C ASP A 158 -4.96 -6.49 -11.95
N LEU A 159 -3.82 -7.20 -12.03
CA LEU A 159 -2.82 -6.99 -13.06
C LEU A 159 -3.27 -7.63 -14.39
N PRO A 160 -2.93 -7.04 -15.55
CA PRO A 160 -3.16 -7.66 -16.84
C PRO A 160 -2.40 -8.99 -16.95
N ALA A 161 -3.04 -10.02 -17.51
CA ALA A 161 -2.39 -11.28 -17.82
C ALA A 161 -1.19 -11.09 -18.77
N SER A 162 -1.20 -10.06 -19.62
CA SER A 162 -0.08 -9.70 -20.48
C SER A 162 1.14 -9.15 -19.73
N CYS A 163 1.01 -8.72 -18.47
CA CYS A 163 2.15 -8.42 -17.61
C CYS A 163 2.86 -9.70 -17.10
N ALA A 164 2.28 -10.89 -17.27
CA ALA A 164 2.85 -12.12 -16.70
C ALA A 164 4.17 -12.52 -17.40
N ASP A 165 5.30 -12.14 -16.81
CA ASP A 165 6.63 -12.47 -17.30
C ASP A 165 7.57 -12.79 -16.12
N TRP A 166 7.81 -14.08 -15.91
CA TRP A 166 8.69 -14.58 -14.85
C TRP A 166 10.16 -14.28 -15.13
N HIS A 167 10.59 -14.40 -16.39
CA HIS A 167 11.99 -14.25 -16.74
C HIS A 167 12.46 -12.80 -16.57
N ALA A 168 11.60 -11.83 -16.92
CA ALA A 168 11.88 -10.42 -16.65
C ALA A 168 11.98 -10.12 -15.15
N ALA A 169 11.20 -10.80 -14.31
CA ALA A 169 11.26 -10.65 -12.86
C ALA A 169 12.55 -11.22 -12.23
N CYS A 170 13.07 -12.33 -12.77
CA CYS A 170 14.35 -12.91 -12.33
C CYS A 170 15.57 -12.00 -12.58
N GLY A 171 15.43 -10.95 -13.41
CA GLY A 171 16.46 -9.96 -13.66
C GLY A 171 16.57 -8.83 -12.62
N LEU A 172 15.90 -8.94 -11.47
CA LEU A 172 16.02 -7.96 -10.39
C LEU A 172 17.44 -7.96 -9.80
N GLU A 173 18.12 -6.82 -9.90
CA GLU A 173 19.48 -6.66 -9.34
C GLU A 173 19.45 -6.71 -7.80
N ASN A 174 20.52 -7.20 -7.17
CA ASN A 174 20.61 -7.22 -5.71
C ASN A 174 20.75 -5.82 -5.08
N GLU A 175 21.29 -4.85 -5.83
CA GLU A 175 21.41 -3.45 -5.41
C GLU A 175 20.14 -2.67 -5.79
N VAL A 176 19.63 -1.86 -4.85
CA VAL A 176 18.45 -1.02 -5.09
C VAL A 176 18.92 0.36 -5.54
N LYS A 177 18.70 0.68 -6.83
CA LYS A 177 18.99 2.00 -7.38
C LYS A 177 17.72 2.85 -7.35
N GLU A 178 17.72 3.95 -6.60
CA GLU A 178 16.56 4.85 -6.50
C GLU A 178 16.15 5.47 -7.85
N SER A 179 17.06 5.52 -8.84
CA SER A 179 16.75 5.98 -10.20
C SER A 179 15.95 4.95 -11.03
N SER A 180 16.07 3.65 -10.74
CA SER A 180 15.39 2.56 -11.47
C SER A 180 14.12 2.06 -10.77
N TRP A 181 13.61 2.78 -9.77
CA TRP A 181 12.49 2.32 -8.94
C TRP A 181 11.24 1.93 -9.75
N ALA A 182 10.94 2.63 -10.84
CA ALA A 182 9.78 2.36 -11.69
C ALA A 182 9.96 1.07 -12.52
N GLU A 183 11.20 0.77 -12.91
CA GLU A 183 11.54 -0.47 -13.59
C GLU A 183 11.48 -1.66 -12.64
N ASP A 184 12.03 -1.51 -11.43
CA ASP A 184 11.92 -2.51 -10.37
C ASP A 184 10.46 -2.79 -10.03
N LEU A 185 9.63 -1.74 -9.86
CA LEU A 185 8.20 -1.90 -9.63
C LEU A 185 7.53 -2.65 -10.79
N GLY A 186 7.88 -2.29 -12.03
CA GLY A 186 7.49 -2.99 -13.25
C GLY A 186 7.77 -4.49 -13.19
N ARG A 187 9.03 -4.86 -12.91
CA ARG A 187 9.48 -6.25 -12.80
C ARG A 187 8.77 -7.01 -11.68
N ILE A 188 8.54 -6.36 -10.53
CA ILE A 188 7.81 -6.98 -9.43
C ILE A 188 6.35 -7.22 -9.81
N ASN A 189 5.67 -6.29 -10.47
CA ASN A 189 4.32 -6.56 -10.95
C ASN A 189 4.28 -7.64 -12.04
N LYS A 190 5.30 -7.71 -12.92
CA LYS A 190 5.43 -8.84 -13.85
C LYS A 190 5.52 -10.18 -13.11
N LEU A 191 6.26 -10.23 -12.00
CA LEU A 191 6.32 -11.40 -11.09
C LEU A 191 4.97 -11.72 -10.47
N ARG A 192 4.27 -10.72 -9.94
CA ARG A 192 2.96 -10.88 -9.29
C ARG A 192 1.91 -11.36 -10.27
N ALA A 193 1.86 -10.79 -11.47
CA ALA A 193 1.00 -11.25 -12.56
C ALA A 193 1.37 -12.69 -12.98
N ALA A 194 2.66 -12.99 -13.12
CA ALA A 194 3.13 -14.33 -13.39
C ALA A 194 2.74 -15.35 -12.30
N ASN A 195 2.65 -14.93 -11.05
CA ASN A 195 2.20 -15.77 -9.94
C ASN A 195 0.68 -15.95 -9.92
N ALA A 196 -0.09 -14.95 -10.38
CA ALA A 196 -1.56 -15.00 -10.41
C ALA A 196 -2.12 -15.75 -11.63
N PHE A 197 -1.45 -15.64 -12.79
CA PHE A 197 -1.94 -16.17 -14.07
C PHE A 197 -1.05 -17.27 -14.68
N GLY A 198 0.15 -17.49 -14.13
CA GLY A 198 1.10 -18.48 -14.66
C GLY A 198 0.72 -19.92 -14.31
N SER A 199 1.15 -20.84 -15.17
CA SER A 199 1.09 -22.29 -14.93
C SER A 199 1.96 -22.69 -13.73
N GLU A 200 1.39 -23.53 -12.88
CA GLU A 200 1.99 -24.08 -11.66
C GLU A 200 3.40 -24.65 -11.89
N GLY A 201 4.30 -24.49 -10.91
CA GLY A 201 5.63 -25.13 -10.93
C GLY A 201 6.85 -24.24 -11.22
N ARG A 202 6.75 -22.92 -11.01
CA ARG A 202 7.91 -22.01 -11.16
C ARG A 202 8.74 -21.95 -9.87
N GLU A 203 10.02 -22.29 -9.96
CA GLU A 203 10.96 -22.22 -8.84
C GLU A 203 11.31 -20.76 -8.51
N VAL A 204 11.09 -20.38 -7.24
CA VAL A 204 11.44 -19.05 -6.73
C VAL A 204 12.81 -19.13 -6.08
N SER A 205 13.83 -18.56 -6.70
CA SER A 205 15.17 -18.56 -6.13
C SER A 205 15.26 -17.72 -4.86
N GLY A 206 16.13 -18.13 -3.93
CA GLY A 206 16.39 -17.36 -2.69
C GLY A 206 16.93 -15.95 -2.97
N ASP A 207 17.73 -15.80 -4.03
CA ASP A 207 18.26 -14.49 -4.43
C ASP A 207 17.18 -13.54 -4.92
N LEU A 208 16.14 -14.04 -5.62
CA LEU A 208 14.98 -13.24 -5.99
C LEU A 208 14.22 -12.77 -4.74
N LEU A 209 14.02 -13.64 -3.75
CA LEU A 209 13.36 -13.26 -2.48
C LEU A 209 14.14 -12.19 -1.73
N VAL A 210 15.47 -12.29 -1.70
CA VAL A 210 16.35 -11.28 -1.11
C VAL A 210 16.29 -9.97 -1.91
N ALA A 211 16.34 -10.04 -3.24
CA ALA A 211 16.21 -8.88 -4.08
C ALA A 211 14.88 -8.16 -3.80
N LEU A 212 13.76 -8.88 -3.73
CA LEU A 212 12.45 -8.32 -3.36
C LEU A 212 12.46 -7.68 -1.97
N SER A 213 12.97 -8.37 -0.96
CA SER A 213 12.94 -7.89 0.43
C SER A 213 13.71 -6.58 0.62
N ARG A 214 14.79 -6.37 -0.13
CA ARG A 214 15.55 -5.11 -0.13
C ARG A 214 14.73 -3.92 -0.65
N ARG A 215 13.76 -4.13 -1.55
CA ARG A 215 12.86 -3.06 -2.04
C ARG A 215 11.80 -2.65 -1.02
N CYS A 216 11.50 -3.48 -0.02
CA CYS A 216 10.54 -3.16 1.03
C CYS A 216 10.92 -1.86 1.78
N GLY A 217 12.22 -1.57 1.88
CA GLY A 217 12.77 -0.36 2.50
C GLY A 217 12.83 0.89 1.60
N SER A 218 12.29 0.86 0.38
CA SER A 218 12.38 2.00 -0.54
C SER A 218 11.64 3.23 -0.01
N ARG A 219 12.22 4.42 -0.21
CA ARG A 219 11.57 5.71 0.09
C ARG A 219 10.39 6.00 -0.82
N ARG A 220 10.22 5.25 -1.91
CA ARG A 220 9.06 5.30 -2.81
C ARG A 220 7.98 4.34 -2.29
N PRO A 221 6.86 4.85 -1.75
CA PRO A 221 5.85 3.99 -1.11
C PRO A 221 5.27 2.93 -2.05
N ALA A 222 5.10 3.27 -3.33
CA ALA A 222 4.61 2.33 -4.34
C ALA A 222 5.51 1.09 -4.46
N LEU A 223 6.83 1.29 -4.58
CA LEU A 223 7.80 0.21 -4.69
C LEU A 223 7.83 -0.66 -3.43
N GLY A 224 7.92 -0.04 -2.26
CA GLY A 224 7.94 -0.75 -0.98
C GLY A 224 6.69 -1.59 -0.75
N LYS A 225 5.50 -1.05 -1.06
CA LYS A 225 4.25 -1.81 -0.96
C LYS A 225 4.17 -2.95 -1.97
N THR A 226 4.52 -2.70 -3.22
CA THR A 226 4.50 -3.73 -4.28
C THR A 226 5.44 -4.89 -3.91
N ALA A 227 6.62 -4.60 -3.36
CA ALA A 227 7.56 -5.62 -2.88
C ALA A 227 7.01 -6.44 -1.70
N LEU A 228 6.43 -5.77 -0.70
CA LEU A 228 5.81 -6.45 0.45
C LEU A 228 4.62 -7.34 0.05
N ARG A 229 3.78 -6.88 -0.89
CA ARG A 229 2.69 -7.67 -1.48
C ARG A 229 3.23 -8.89 -2.22
N ALA A 230 4.24 -8.69 -3.08
CA ALA A 230 4.85 -9.79 -3.83
C ALA A 230 5.38 -10.87 -2.89
N LEU A 231 6.11 -10.51 -1.83
CA LEU A 231 6.61 -11.47 -0.85
C LEU A 231 5.49 -12.22 -0.13
N MET A 232 4.40 -11.53 0.23
CA MET A 232 3.23 -12.15 0.86
C MET A 232 2.48 -13.09 -0.09
N GLU A 233 2.43 -12.76 -1.39
CA GLU A 233 1.83 -13.62 -2.41
C GLU A 233 2.69 -14.85 -2.67
N LEU A 234 4.01 -14.67 -2.80
CA LEU A 234 4.97 -15.76 -2.97
C LEU A 234 5.02 -16.69 -1.75
N SER A 235 4.87 -16.17 -0.53
CA SER A 235 4.86 -17.02 0.68
C SER A 235 3.65 -17.94 0.75
N ARG A 236 2.58 -17.66 -0.02
CA ARG A 236 1.37 -18.49 -0.09
C ARG A 236 1.38 -19.49 -1.25
N SER A 237 2.23 -19.29 -2.25
CA SER A 237 2.18 -19.99 -3.54
C SER A 237 3.46 -20.77 -3.87
N SER A 238 4.62 -20.31 -3.41
CA SER A 238 5.91 -20.95 -3.70
C SER A 238 6.10 -22.23 -2.90
N GLN A 239 6.37 -23.35 -3.58
CA GLN A 239 6.67 -24.65 -2.96
C GLN A 239 8.15 -24.85 -2.60
N ASP A 240 9.04 -23.90 -2.97
CA ASP A 240 10.48 -24.06 -2.80
C ASP A 240 10.94 -23.79 -1.36
N GLU A 241 10.98 -24.85 -0.55
CA GLU A 241 11.48 -24.81 0.83
C GLU A 241 12.90 -24.25 0.95
N ARG A 242 13.80 -24.65 0.04
CA ARG A 242 15.23 -24.33 0.16
C ARG A 242 15.48 -22.85 0.02
N ALA A 243 14.79 -22.18 -0.89
CA ALA A 243 14.90 -20.75 -1.10
C ALA A 243 14.50 -19.93 0.14
N TRP A 244 13.38 -20.30 0.79
CA TRP A 244 12.90 -19.62 1.99
C TRP A 244 13.78 -19.89 3.20
N VAL A 245 14.17 -21.14 3.42
CA VAL A 245 14.99 -21.53 4.57
C VAL A 245 16.38 -20.89 4.50
N ALA A 246 17.06 -20.96 3.36
CA ALA A 246 18.43 -20.46 3.22
C ALA A 246 18.54 -18.94 3.39
N ARG A 247 17.49 -18.20 3.05
CA ARG A 247 17.48 -16.72 3.06
C ARG A 247 16.53 -16.10 4.08
N GLY A 248 15.84 -16.90 4.89
CA GLY A 248 14.77 -16.43 5.78
C GLY A 248 15.20 -15.31 6.72
N ALA A 249 16.38 -15.42 7.33
CA ALA A 249 16.91 -14.38 8.22
C ALA A 249 17.12 -13.04 7.51
N GLU A 250 17.69 -13.06 6.30
CA GLU A 250 17.94 -11.85 5.49
C GLU A 250 16.61 -11.22 5.05
N ILE A 251 15.67 -12.03 4.58
CA ILE A 251 14.33 -11.58 4.16
C ILE A 251 13.60 -10.89 5.32
N LEU A 252 13.57 -11.52 6.50
CA LEU A 252 12.96 -10.94 7.71
C LEU A 252 13.65 -9.65 8.15
N THR A 253 14.98 -9.59 8.04
CA THR A 253 15.76 -8.39 8.36
C THR A 253 15.37 -7.23 7.44
N CYS A 254 15.36 -7.44 6.13
CA CYS A 254 14.99 -6.39 5.18
C CYS A 254 13.50 -5.98 5.29
N CYS A 255 12.60 -6.95 5.46
CA CYS A 255 11.17 -6.65 5.60
C CYS A 255 10.90 -5.85 6.87
N SER A 256 11.47 -6.25 8.01
CA SER A 256 11.27 -5.53 9.28
C SER A 256 11.82 -4.11 9.27
N ALA A 257 12.88 -3.83 8.51
CA ALA A 257 13.39 -2.48 8.33
C ALA A 257 12.40 -1.56 7.56
N ALA A 258 11.44 -2.10 6.81
CA ALA A 258 10.45 -1.33 6.05
C ALA A 258 9.50 -0.50 6.95
N VAL A 259 9.35 -0.86 8.22
CA VAL A 259 8.55 -0.09 9.20
C VAL A 259 9.16 1.29 9.48
N LEU A 260 10.46 1.47 9.19
CA LEU A 260 11.20 2.70 9.43
C LEU A 260 10.94 3.78 8.35
N VAL A 261 10.34 3.40 7.22
CA VAL A 261 10.25 4.28 6.05
C VAL A 261 8.96 5.09 6.05
N THR A 262 7.80 4.44 6.05
CA THR A 262 6.50 5.12 5.98
C THR A 262 5.45 4.44 6.84
N LYS A 263 4.47 5.21 7.32
CA LYS A 263 3.34 4.67 8.10
C LYS A 263 2.51 3.65 7.31
N VAL A 264 2.42 3.81 5.98
CA VAL A 264 1.61 2.93 5.13
C VAL A 264 2.31 1.59 4.90
N THR A 265 3.64 1.59 4.72
CA THR A 265 4.43 0.35 4.60
C THR A 265 4.51 -0.41 5.93
N ALA A 266 4.43 0.28 7.08
CA ALA A 266 4.49 -0.37 8.39
C ALA A 266 3.35 -1.38 8.64
N ARG A 267 2.10 -1.07 8.27
CA ARG A 267 0.97 -2.01 8.43
C ARG A 267 1.13 -3.24 7.54
N LEU A 268 1.49 -3.02 6.28
CA LEU A 268 1.70 -4.11 5.32
C LEU A 268 2.91 -4.96 5.72
N CYS A 269 3.94 -4.35 6.30
CA CYS A 269 5.10 -5.05 6.84
C CYS A 269 4.72 -6.06 7.92
N ASP A 270 3.86 -5.69 8.89
CA ASP A 270 3.39 -6.63 9.92
C ASP A 270 2.69 -7.86 9.29
N GLU A 271 1.82 -7.65 8.31
CA GLU A 271 1.12 -8.73 7.58
C GLU A 271 2.09 -9.62 6.78
N THR A 272 3.04 -8.99 6.06
CA THR A 272 4.06 -9.70 5.28
C THR A 272 5.00 -10.50 6.18
N LEU A 273 5.47 -9.95 7.31
CA LEU A 273 6.31 -10.67 8.27
C LEU A 273 5.58 -11.88 8.84
N HIS A 274 4.30 -11.74 9.20
CA HIS A 274 3.50 -12.86 9.68
C HIS A 274 3.36 -13.96 8.61
N ALA A 275 3.09 -13.59 7.36
CA ALA A 275 2.96 -14.54 6.25
C ALA A 275 4.27 -15.29 5.96
N ILE A 276 5.42 -14.60 5.98
CA ILE A 276 6.74 -15.19 5.79
C ILE A 276 7.08 -16.12 6.96
N LEU A 277 6.84 -15.70 8.21
CA LEU A 277 7.10 -16.54 9.38
C LEU A 277 6.24 -17.78 9.42
N ARG A 278 4.95 -17.67 9.07
CA ARG A 278 4.07 -18.83 8.93
C ARG A 278 4.63 -19.79 7.89
N ARG A 279 5.06 -19.29 6.73
CA ARG A 279 5.67 -20.12 5.68
C ARG A 279 6.95 -20.83 6.15
N LEU A 280 7.81 -20.15 6.90
CA LEU A 280 9.00 -20.77 7.48
C LEU A 280 8.66 -21.84 8.52
N VAL A 281 7.63 -21.62 9.35
CA VAL A 281 7.16 -22.61 10.34
C VAL A 281 6.56 -23.83 9.66
N ASP A 282 5.84 -23.66 8.54
CA ASP A 282 5.31 -24.76 7.73
C ASP A 282 6.42 -25.70 7.23
N PHE A 283 7.63 -25.18 7.00
CA PHE A 283 8.81 -25.99 6.64
C PHE A 283 9.54 -26.54 7.86
N SER A 284 9.90 -25.69 8.82
CA SER A 284 10.57 -26.09 10.04
C SER A 284 10.48 -25.02 11.12
N THR A 285 9.92 -25.40 12.26
CA THR A 285 9.83 -24.53 13.43
C THR A 285 11.22 -24.10 13.93
N ALA A 286 12.21 -25.00 13.92
CA ALA A 286 13.58 -24.69 14.35
C ALA A 286 14.23 -23.64 13.45
N LEU A 287 14.10 -23.79 12.13
CA LEU A 287 14.66 -22.85 11.15
C LEU A 287 13.96 -21.49 11.21
N ALA A 288 12.64 -21.47 11.42
CA ALA A 288 11.90 -20.23 11.64
C ALA A 288 12.40 -19.49 12.89
N LEU A 289 12.60 -20.18 14.01
CA LEU A 289 13.13 -19.59 15.25
C LEU A 289 14.57 -19.08 15.07
N GLN A 290 15.42 -19.82 14.35
CA GLN A 290 16.77 -19.36 14.00
C GLN A 290 16.74 -18.10 13.14
N ALA A 291 15.88 -18.06 12.12
CA ALA A 291 15.72 -16.90 11.25
C ALA A 291 15.22 -15.66 12.01
N VAL A 292 14.20 -15.82 12.88
CA VAL A 292 13.71 -14.75 13.77
C VAL A 292 14.82 -14.26 14.69
N THR A 293 15.58 -15.17 15.31
CA THR A 293 16.67 -14.81 16.23
C THR A 293 17.75 -14.01 15.52
N ALA A 294 18.18 -14.46 14.34
CA ALA A 294 19.20 -13.78 13.54
C ALA A 294 18.72 -12.39 13.10
N ALA A 295 17.50 -12.29 12.58
CA ALA A 295 16.92 -11.02 12.13
C ALA A 295 16.73 -10.02 13.29
N ALA A 296 16.18 -10.48 14.42
CA ALA A 296 15.98 -9.63 15.59
C ALA A 296 17.31 -9.20 16.22
N ARG A 297 18.33 -10.06 16.25
CA ARG A 297 19.68 -9.69 16.69
C ARG A 297 20.28 -8.60 15.80
N SER A 298 20.18 -8.75 14.48
CA SER A 298 20.63 -7.71 13.53
C SER A 298 19.94 -6.37 13.77
N GLN A 299 18.63 -6.35 14.01
CA GLN A 299 17.89 -5.11 14.31
C GLN A 299 18.22 -4.53 15.70
N VAL A 300 18.57 -5.37 16.68
CA VAL A 300 19.06 -4.93 18.00
C VAL A 300 20.43 -4.26 17.86
N GLU A 301 21.35 -4.85 17.10
CA GLU A 301 22.68 -4.30 16.83
C GLU A 301 22.61 -2.99 16.05
N ALA A 302 21.73 -2.91 15.05
CA ALA A 302 21.45 -1.67 14.33
C ALA A 302 20.71 -0.63 15.20
N GLY A 303 20.12 -1.06 16.31
CA GLY A 303 19.47 -0.16 17.25
C GLY A 303 18.11 0.36 16.77
N HIS A 304 17.34 -0.49 16.08
CA HIS A 304 16.03 -0.19 15.50
C HIS A 304 14.88 -0.81 16.32
N PRO A 305 14.41 -0.16 17.41
CA PRO A 305 13.46 -0.78 18.33
C PRO A 305 12.09 -1.05 17.68
N THR A 306 11.66 -0.25 16.71
CA THR A 306 10.41 -0.46 15.97
C THR A 306 10.46 -1.67 15.04
N ALA A 307 11.60 -1.95 14.41
CA ALA A 307 11.78 -3.16 13.60
C ALA A 307 11.80 -4.42 14.49
N VAL A 308 12.42 -4.34 15.67
CA VAL A 308 12.38 -5.41 16.68
C VAL A 308 10.94 -5.69 17.13
N VAL A 309 10.14 -4.65 17.42
CA VAL A 309 8.72 -4.79 17.76
C VAL A 309 7.95 -5.54 16.67
N ALA A 310 8.11 -5.16 15.40
CA ALA A 310 7.42 -5.79 14.29
C ALA A 310 7.77 -7.27 14.15
N LEU A 311 9.05 -7.64 14.25
CA LEU A 311 9.51 -9.03 14.23
C LEU A 311 8.94 -9.85 15.38
N LEU A 312 9.04 -9.34 16.61
CA LEU A 312 8.57 -10.05 17.80
C LEU A 312 7.05 -10.21 17.79
N ARG A 313 6.31 -9.20 17.32
CA ARG A 313 4.86 -9.28 17.15
C ARG A 313 4.48 -10.35 16.14
N ALA A 314 5.11 -10.35 14.97
CA ALA A 314 4.84 -11.33 13.94
C ALA A 314 5.15 -12.76 14.44
N ALA A 315 6.27 -12.94 15.13
CA ALA A 315 6.64 -14.21 15.77
C ALA A 315 5.63 -14.62 16.85
N ALA A 316 5.20 -13.69 17.71
CA ALA A 316 4.22 -13.95 18.76
C ALA A 316 2.80 -14.26 18.23
N GLN A 317 2.54 -14.07 16.93
CA GLN A 317 1.27 -14.43 16.30
C GLN A 317 1.31 -15.78 15.58
N VAL A 318 2.50 -16.34 15.36
CA VAL A 318 2.64 -17.65 14.73
C VAL A 318 2.61 -18.74 15.79
N SER A 319 1.78 -19.75 15.58
CA SER A 319 1.80 -20.95 16.40
C SER A 319 3.01 -21.79 16.02
N PHE A 320 4.12 -21.62 16.74
CA PHE A 320 5.13 -22.66 16.80
C PHE A 320 4.41 -23.86 17.43
N GLY A 321 4.13 -24.91 16.63
CA GLY A 321 3.47 -26.13 17.12
C GLY A 321 4.22 -26.69 18.33
N PRO A 322 3.72 -27.77 18.97
CA PRO A 322 4.56 -28.49 19.91
C PRO A 322 5.85 -28.81 19.16
N LEU A 323 6.94 -28.12 19.52
CA LEU A 323 8.26 -28.57 19.15
C LEU A 323 8.22 -30.01 19.63
N GLU A 324 8.58 -30.97 18.79
CA GLU A 324 8.93 -32.29 19.29
C GLU A 324 10.25 -32.15 20.09
N ALA A 325 10.22 -31.27 21.10
CA ALA A 325 11.28 -30.73 21.95
C ALA A 325 11.82 -31.80 22.89
N ALA A 326 11.31 -33.03 22.81
CA ALA A 326 11.89 -34.18 23.47
C ALA A 326 12.76 -35.05 22.54
N ARG A 327 12.85 -34.78 21.22
CA ARG A 327 13.59 -35.66 20.28
C ARG A 327 14.63 -34.99 19.37
N CYS A 328 14.57 -33.69 19.10
CA CYS A 328 15.54 -33.01 18.22
C CYS A 328 16.32 -31.90 18.93
N ALA A 329 17.65 -32.07 19.06
CA ALA A 329 18.55 -31.12 19.72
C ALA A 329 18.55 -29.72 19.08
N GLU A 330 18.31 -29.63 17.77
CA GLU A 330 18.29 -28.37 17.01
C GLU A 330 17.12 -27.47 17.41
N SER A 331 15.95 -28.06 17.65
CA SER A 331 14.74 -27.36 18.10
C SER A 331 14.93 -26.75 19.50
N ALA A 332 15.52 -27.50 20.42
CA ALA A 332 15.84 -27.03 21.77
C ALA A 332 16.89 -25.90 21.73
N ALA A 333 17.93 -26.04 20.90
CA ALA A 333 18.95 -25.01 20.73
C ALA A 333 18.35 -23.71 20.15
N ALA A 334 17.47 -23.81 19.15
CA ALA A 334 16.79 -22.66 18.56
C ALA A 334 15.90 -21.94 19.59
N ALA A 335 15.11 -22.69 20.37
CA ALA A 335 14.27 -22.12 21.42
C ALA A 335 15.11 -21.43 22.52
N ALA A 336 16.24 -22.03 22.92
CA ALA A 336 17.16 -21.44 23.88
C ALA A 336 17.80 -20.15 23.35
N ALA A 337 18.15 -20.10 22.06
CA ALA A 337 18.70 -18.91 21.41
C ALA A 337 17.69 -17.75 21.40
N VAL A 338 16.42 -18.02 21.10
CA VAL A 338 15.35 -17.01 21.18
C VAL A 338 15.17 -16.55 22.63
N ALA A 339 15.12 -17.46 23.60
CA ALA A 339 14.97 -17.12 25.01
C ALA A 339 16.12 -16.22 25.50
N SER A 340 17.36 -16.49 25.09
CA SER A 340 18.51 -15.64 25.38
C SER A 340 18.33 -14.24 24.79
N LEU A 341 17.97 -14.14 23.51
CA LEU A 341 17.76 -12.86 22.85
C LEU A 341 16.65 -12.04 23.53
N LEU A 342 15.54 -12.68 23.91
CA LEU A 342 14.44 -12.03 24.62
C LEU A 342 14.89 -11.48 25.98
N LYS A 343 15.74 -12.22 26.70
CA LYS A 343 16.34 -11.75 27.96
C LYS A 343 17.22 -10.51 27.72
N ASP A 344 18.04 -10.52 26.68
CA ASP A 344 18.90 -9.38 26.31
C ASP A 344 18.06 -8.14 25.97
N ILE A 345 16.99 -8.31 25.20
CA ILE A 345 16.04 -7.24 24.89
C ILE A 345 15.40 -6.69 26.16
N LEU A 346 14.89 -7.54 27.04
CA LEU A 346 14.22 -7.14 28.29
C LEU A 346 15.16 -6.44 29.28
N ASN A 347 16.47 -6.75 29.24
CA ASN A 347 17.49 -6.09 30.05
C ASN A 347 17.94 -4.74 29.48
N ASN A 348 17.65 -4.45 28.21
CA ASN A 348 18.07 -3.22 27.55
C ASN A 348 16.93 -2.20 27.46
N ARG A 349 17.02 -1.13 28.26
CA ARG A 349 16.00 -0.05 28.31
C ARG A 349 15.75 0.63 26.96
N ARG A 350 16.70 0.61 26.01
CA ARG A 350 16.52 1.16 24.66
C ARG A 350 15.36 0.48 23.91
N PHE A 351 15.08 -0.78 24.24
CA PHE A 351 14.05 -1.59 23.59
C PHE A 351 12.79 -1.73 24.44
N ALA A 352 12.52 -0.78 25.34
CA ALA A 352 11.33 -0.82 26.21
C ALA A 352 10.00 -1.01 25.45
N MET A 353 9.88 -0.45 24.23
CA MET A 353 8.69 -0.66 23.38
C MET A 353 8.48 -2.10 22.90
N ALA A 354 9.54 -2.91 22.90
CA ALA A 354 9.51 -4.32 22.52
C ALA A 354 9.15 -5.25 23.70
N PHE A 355 9.06 -4.74 24.94
CA PHE A 355 8.90 -5.58 26.12
C PHE A 355 7.59 -6.38 26.14
N SER A 356 6.50 -5.80 25.67
CA SER A 356 5.21 -6.50 25.60
C SER A 356 5.27 -7.69 24.65
N GLU A 357 5.82 -7.49 23.45
CA GLU A 357 5.96 -8.52 22.42
C GLU A 357 6.99 -9.58 22.83
N ALA A 358 8.10 -9.16 23.46
CA ALA A 358 9.10 -10.06 24.00
C ALA A 358 8.51 -11.01 25.05
N ARG A 359 7.70 -10.49 25.98
CA ARG A 359 6.99 -11.32 26.97
C ARG A 359 5.89 -12.17 26.35
N ALA A 360 5.24 -11.71 25.28
CA ALA A 360 4.26 -12.51 24.56
C ALA A 360 4.92 -13.74 23.91
N LEU A 361 6.02 -13.53 23.19
CA LEU A 361 6.79 -14.62 22.58
C LEU A 361 7.40 -15.56 23.63
N GLN A 362 7.92 -15.02 24.75
CA GLN A 362 8.43 -15.83 25.85
C GLN A 362 7.37 -16.77 26.43
N ARG A 363 6.14 -16.27 26.66
CA ARG A 363 5.02 -17.08 27.15
C ARG A 363 4.62 -18.19 26.17
N GLN A 364 4.70 -17.93 24.88
CA GLN A 364 4.46 -18.96 23.87
C GLN A 364 5.54 -20.04 23.90
N LEU A 365 6.82 -19.66 23.89
CA LEU A 365 7.92 -20.62 23.95
C LEU A 365 7.86 -21.50 25.21
N SER A 366 7.46 -20.95 26.36
CA SER A 366 7.30 -21.74 27.58
C SER A 366 6.22 -22.83 27.48
N ARG A 367 5.16 -22.60 26.70
CA ARG A 367 4.12 -23.62 26.45
C ARG A 367 4.62 -24.74 25.54
N VAL A 368 5.51 -24.38 24.62
CA VAL A 368 6.08 -25.30 23.64
C VAL A 368 7.16 -26.21 24.27
N VAL A 369 7.87 -25.73 25.29
CA VAL A 369 8.95 -26.48 25.96
C VAL A 369 8.43 -27.39 27.10
N GLN A 370 7.22 -27.18 27.61
CA GLN A 370 6.68 -28.04 28.66
C GLN A 370 6.33 -29.42 28.08
N PRO A 371 6.93 -30.52 28.60
CA PRO A 371 6.52 -31.86 28.21
C PRO A 371 5.06 -32.04 28.63
N GLU A 372 4.22 -32.58 27.76
CA GLU A 372 2.89 -33.02 28.15
C GLU A 372 3.03 -34.05 29.26
N SER A 373 2.89 -33.60 30.50
CA SER A 373 2.63 -34.47 31.64
C SER A 373 1.25 -35.08 31.41
N GLY A 374 1.21 -36.19 30.67
CA GLY A 374 -0.04 -36.89 30.41
C GLY A 374 -0.73 -37.21 31.75
N PRO A 375 -2.06 -37.10 31.83
CA PRO A 375 -2.78 -37.56 33.00
C PRO A 375 -2.54 -39.07 33.12
N GLU A 376 -1.79 -39.50 34.12
CA GLU A 376 -1.79 -40.89 34.59
C GLU A 376 -3.25 -41.25 34.89
N LYS A 377 -3.90 -41.90 33.91
CA LYS A 377 -5.16 -42.60 34.13
C LYS A 377 -4.83 -43.79 35.01
N THR A 378 -4.93 -43.57 36.31
CA THR A 378 -5.12 -44.61 37.30
C THR A 378 -6.54 -45.15 37.14
N THR A 379 -6.69 -46.23 36.39
CA THR A 379 -7.78 -47.20 36.54
C THR A 379 -7.31 -48.56 36.07
#